data_AF-A0A642VA01-F1
#
_entry.id   AF-A0A642VA01-F1
#
_cell.length_a   1.000
_cell.length_b   1.000
_cell.length_c   1.000
_cell.angle_alpha   90.00
_cell.angle_beta   90.00
_cell.angle_gamma   90.00
#
_symmetry.space_group_name_H-M   'P 1'
#
loop_
_entity.id
_entity.type
_entity.pdbx_description
1 polymer ?
#
loop_
_entity_poly.entity_id
_entity_poly.type
_entity_poly.pdbx_seq_one_letter_code
_entity_poly.pdbx_strand_id
1 'polypeptide(L)'
;MSDSMDIDDIINNLQDDKQRLKSTDDQSAADDARLLKQAWIKERTCPELLSFEESLLDRIMLRVREQRLDDTSGGISMVEEPDLDKAVFIRVVSDMAKPAVVGYETVELEKGSVLVMRYSAIAEHLKLGDVEVV
;
A
#
# COMPACT_ATOMS: atom_id res chain seq x y z
N MET A 1 51.79 16.60 27.54
CA MET A 1 50.70 17.04 26.65
C MET A 1 50.45 15.88 25.71
N SER A 2 49.60 14.95 26.13
CA SER A 2 49.13 13.87 25.27
C SER A 2 47.95 14.43 24.48
N ASP A 3 48.15 14.73 23.20
CA ASP A 3 47.06 14.72 22.21
C ASP A 3 46.57 13.28 22.16
N SER A 4 45.68 12.94 23.09
CA SER A 4 44.87 11.75 23.00
C SER A 4 43.73 12.16 22.09
N MET A 5 43.61 11.55 20.91
CA MET A 5 42.39 11.65 20.11
C MET A 5 41.23 11.28 21.05
N ASP A 6 40.43 12.26 21.45
CA ASP A 6 39.33 12.02 22.37
C ASP A 6 38.24 11.27 21.60
N ILE A 7 37.53 10.38 22.31
CA ILE A 7 36.43 9.59 21.71
C ILE A 7 35.41 10.51 21.03
N ASP A 8 35.27 11.74 21.52
CA ASP A 8 34.42 12.78 20.95
C ASP A 8 34.87 13.27 19.56
N ASP A 9 36.19 13.33 19.28
CA ASP A 9 36.72 13.69 17.95
C ASP A 9 36.40 12.60 16.91
N ILE A 10 36.44 11.33 17.33
CA ILE A 10 36.09 10.19 16.48
C ILE A 10 34.58 10.18 16.18
N ILE A 11 33.74 10.48 17.19
CA ILE A 11 32.28 10.54 17.02
C ILE A 11 31.89 11.67 16.06
N ASN A 12 32.50 12.85 16.18
CA ASN A 12 32.19 13.99 15.32
C ASN A 12 32.57 13.71 13.85
N ASN A 13 33.75 13.16 13.58
CA ASN A 13 34.15 12.79 12.22
C ASN A 13 33.21 11.73 11.59
N LEU A 14 32.78 10.74 12.37
CA LEU A 14 31.83 9.71 11.89
C LEU A 14 30.43 10.26 11.65
N GLN A 15 29.98 11.24 12.44
CA GLN A 15 28.71 11.92 12.22
C GLN A 15 28.75 12.78 10.95
N ASP A 16 29.83 13.51 10.73
CA ASP A 16 30.04 14.33 9.55
C ASP A 16 30.10 13.46 8.28
N ASP A 17 30.80 12.32 8.31
CA ASP A 17 30.84 11.37 7.20
C ASP A 17 29.44 10.83 6.87
N LYS A 18 28.66 10.44 7.88
CA LYS A 18 27.27 9.98 7.71
C LYS A 18 26.36 11.07 7.16
N GLN A 19 26.50 12.32 7.62
CA GLN A 19 25.71 13.44 7.11
C GLN A 19 26.08 13.76 5.66
N ARG A 20 27.37 13.71 5.32
CA ARG A 20 27.87 13.92 3.96
C ARG A 20 27.37 12.83 3.01
N LEU A 21 27.42 11.56 3.41
CA LEU A 21 26.87 10.42 2.67
C LEU A 21 25.36 10.56 2.43
N LYS A 22 24.60 10.94 3.47
CA LYS A 22 23.14 11.15 3.35
C LYS A 22 22.79 12.28 2.38
N SER A 23 23.48 13.42 2.49
CA SER A 23 23.26 14.55 1.58
C SER A 23 23.63 14.25 0.12
N THR A 24 24.67 13.44 -0.13
CA THR A 24 24.97 12.98 -1.50
C THR A 24 23.91 12.04 -2.05
N ASP A 25 23.31 11.20 -1.21
CA ASP A 25 22.26 10.29 -1.63
C ASP A 25 20.96 11.03 -1.96
N ASP A 26 20.54 11.97 -1.10
CA ASP A 26 19.37 12.84 -1.32
C ASP A 26 19.49 13.65 -2.62
N GLN A 27 20.68 14.18 -2.90
CA GLN A 27 20.96 14.91 -4.14
C GLN A 27 20.82 14.00 -5.36
N SER A 28 21.39 12.78 -5.29
CA SER A 28 21.30 11.82 -6.39
C SER A 28 19.87 11.32 -6.62
N ALA A 29 19.04 11.20 -5.58
CA ALA A 29 17.62 10.87 -5.70
C ALA A 29 16.83 12.01 -6.36
N ALA A 30 17.12 13.27 -6.01
CA ALA A 30 16.51 14.43 -6.65
C ALA A 30 16.86 14.51 -8.14
N ASP A 31 18.11 14.20 -8.49
CA ASP A 31 18.57 14.15 -9.88
C ASP A 31 17.90 13.01 -10.67
N ASP A 32 17.75 11.83 -10.06
CA ASP A 32 17.04 10.68 -10.67
C ASP A 32 15.57 11.01 -10.96
N ALA A 33 14.88 11.62 -10.01
CA ALA A 33 13.49 12.05 -10.19
C ALA A 33 13.36 13.09 -11.31
N ARG A 34 14.34 14.00 -11.43
CA ARG A 34 14.38 14.98 -12.52
C ARG A 34 14.56 14.31 -13.87
N LEU A 35 15.48 13.35 -13.98
CA LEU A 35 15.74 12.61 -15.21
C LEU A 35 14.53 11.77 -15.63
N LEU A 36 13.86 11.10 -14.69
CA LEU A 36 12.66 10.31 -14.98
C LEU A 36 11.52 11.19 -15.51
N LYS A 37 11.29 12.36 -14.89
CA LYS A 37 10.30 13.33 -15.38
C LYS A 37 10.64 13.81 -16.78
N GLN A 38 11.91 14.08 -17.06
CA GLN A 38 12.34 14.50 -18.40
C GLN A 38 12.14 13.38 -19.43
N ALA A 39 12.52 12.14 -19.13
CA ALA A 39 12.29 10.99 -20.00
C ALA A 39 10.79 10.80 -20.29
N TRP A 40 9.95 10.90 -19.26
CA TRP A 40 8.50 10.80 -19.40
C TRP A 40 7.89 11.93 -20.25
N ILE A 41 8.32 13.17 -20.03
CA ILE A 41 7.88 14.31 -20.85
C ILE A 41 8.27 14.08 -22.30
N LYS A 42 9.52 13.68 -22.57
CA LYS A 42 10.02 13.41 -23.91
C LYS A 42 9.15 12.37 -24.63
N GLU A 43 8.87 11.24 -23.97
CA GLU A 43 8.03 10.16 -24.53
C GLU A 43 6.62 10.65 -24.88
N ARG A 44 6.03 11.51 -24.03
CA ARG A 44 4.71 12.08 -24.29
C ARG A 44 4.68 13.11 -25.41
N THR A 45 5.83 13.65 -25.79
CA THR A 45 5.95 14.72 -26.80
C THR A 45 6.51 14.22 -28.14
N CYS A 46 7.06 13.00 -28.17
CA CYS A 46 7.62 12.39 -29.37
C CYS A 46 6.63 11.38 -29.96
N PRO A 47 6.34 11.41 -31.27
CA PRO A 47 5.48 10.41 -31.91
C PRO A 47 6.16 9.05 -32.11
N GLU A 48 7.48 8.99 -31.94
CA GLU A 48 8.30 7.78 -32.04
C GLU A 48 8.73 7.29 -30.65
N LEU A 49 8.86 5.97 -30.52
CA LEU A 49 9.33 5.31 -29.30
C LEU A 49 10.82 5.64 -29.07
N LEU A 50 11.14 6.27 -27.94
CA LEU A 50 12.52 6.63 -27.60
C LEU A 50 13.31 5.43 -27.06
N SER A 51 14.64 5.58 -26.99
CA SER A 51 15.51 4.57 -26.39
C SER A 51 15.21 4.40 -24.90
N PHE A 52 15.17 3.14 -24.46
CA PHE A 52 14.87 2.80 -23.08
C PHE A 52 16.04 3.10 -22.15
N GLU A 53 15.79 3.86 -21.09
CA GLU A 53 16.79 4.29 -20.11
C GLU A 53 16.96 3.25 -18.99
N GLU A 54 17.57 2.10 -19.31
CA GLU A 54 17.74 0.95 -18.40
C GLU A 54 18.40 1.35 -17.07
N SER A 55 19.55 2.02 -17.12
CA SER A 55 20.33 2.34 -15.93
C SER A 55 19.65 3.31 -14.97
N LEU A 56 18.84 4.23 -15.51
CA LEU A 56 18.05 5.15 -14.68
C LEU A 56 16.90 4.41 -14.00
N LEU A 57 16.18 3.58 -14.76
CA LEU A 57 15.05 2.84 -14.22
C LEU A 57 15.52 1.83 -13.17
N ASP A 58 16.60 1.10 -13.42
CA ASP A 58 17.16 0.14 -12.47
C ASP A 58 17.55 0.82 -11.16
N ARG A 59 18.19 2.00 -11.22
CA ARG A 59 18.58 2.78 -10.04
C ARG A 59 17.36 3.24 -9.25
N ILE A 60 16.34 3.77 -9.91
CA ILE A 60 15.09 4.21 -9.24
C ILE A 60 14.34 3.01 -8.65
N MET A 61 14.24 1.91 -9.38
CA MET A 61 13.56 0.69 -8.93
C MET A 61 14.29 0.02 -7.76
N LEU A 62 15.61 0.16 -7.66
CA LEU A 62 16.38 -0.26 -6.49
C LEU A 62 16.07 0.64 -5.28
N ARG A 63 16.16 1.97 -5.43
CA ARG A 63 15.84 2.92 -4.35
C ARG A 63 14.42 2.76 -3.81
N VAL A 64 13.43 2.60 -4.69
CA VAL A 64 12.03 2.38 -4.27
C VAL A 64 11.90 1.07 -3.49
N ARG A 65 12.65 0.02 -3.87
CA ARG A 65 12.68 -1.23 -3.10
C ARG A 65 13.30 -1.04 -1.72
N GLU A 66 14.35 -0.23 -1.61
CA GLU A 66 15.01 0.08 -0.33
C GLU A 66 14.08 0.90 0.59
N GLN A 67 13.36 1.90 0.05
CA GLN A 67 12.35 2.65 0.81
C GLN A 67 11.26 1.76 1.41
N ARG A 68 10.85 0.70 0.70
CA ARG A 68 9.89 -0.29 1.21
C ARG A 68 10.45 -1.17 2.32
N LEU A 69 11.76 -1.36 2.38
CA LEU A 69 12.40 -2.12 3.46
C LEU A 69 12.52 -1.28 4.73
N ASP A 70 12.70 0.04 4.60
CA ASP A 70 12.73 0.98 5.74
C ASP A 70 11.36 1.09 6.44
N ASP A 71 10.26 0.86 5.72
CA ASP A 71 8.90 0.74 6.28
C ASP A 71 8.74 -0.43 7.28
N THR A 72 9.71 -1.33 7.40
CA THR A 72 9.66 -2.40 8.43
C THR A 72 9.77 -1.85 9.87
N SER A 73 10.07 -0.56 10.05
CA SER A 73 10.00 0.14 11.35
C SER A 73 8.63 0.80 11.63
N GLY A 74 7.70 0.79 10.68
CA GLY A 74 6.34 1.33 10.86
C GLY A 74 5.32 0.33 10.34
N GLY A 75 4.61 -0.36 11.23
CA GLY A 75 3.68 -1.46 10.94
C GLY A 75 2.50 -1.14 10.02
N ILE A 76 2.77 -0.83 8.75
CA ILE A 76 1.78 -0.74 7.69
C ILE A 76 1.74 -2.12 7.03
N SER A 77 0.81 -2.96 7.49
CA SER A 77 0.39 -4.13 6.74
C SER A 77 -0.07 -3.65 5.34
N MET A 78 0.68 -4.00 4.29
CA MET A 78 0.27 -3.80 2.88
C MET A 78 -0.90 -4.73 2.45
N VAL A 79 -1.54 -5.38 3.42
CA VAL A 79 -2.82 -6.05 3.26
C VAL A 79 -3.82 -5.21 4.03
N GLU A 80 -4.59 -4.40 3.31
CA GLU A 80 -5.79 -3.76 3.85
C GLU A 80 -6.76 -4.89 4.20
N GLU A 81 -7.07 -5.07 5.49
CA GLU A 81 -8.03 -6.08 5.93
C GLU A 81 -9.39 -5.79 5.28
N PRO A 82 -10.08 -6.79 4.72
CA PRO A 82 -11.37 -6.56 4.09
C PRO A 82 -12.37 -6.07 5.14
N ASP A 83 -12.98 -4.91 4.88
CA ASP A 83 -14.04 -4.35 5.74
C ASP A 83 -15.28 -5.27 5.70
N LEU A 84 -15.42 -6.09 6.73
CA LEU A 84 -16.55 -7.00 6.90
C LEU A 84 -17.82 -6.28 7.35
N ASP A 85 -17.73 -5.04 7.86
CA ASP A 85 -18.90 -4.26 8.29
C ASP A 85 -19.46 -3.37 7.18
N LYS A 86 -18.86 -3.40 6.00
CA LYS A 86 -19.36 -2.75 4.79
C LYS A 86 -20.79 -3.18 4.48
N ALA A 87 -21.67 -2.19 4.29
CA ALA A 87 -23.05 -2.41 3.86
C ALA A 87 -23.11 -2.83 2.39
N VAL A 88 -23.82 -3.93 2.11
CA VAL A 88 -24.03 -4.49 0.77
C VAL A 88 -25.52 -4.69 0.50
N PHE A 89 -25.93 -4.52 -0.76
CA PHE A 89 -27.27 -4.88 -1.21
C PHE A 89 -27.29 -6.37 -1.49
N ILE A 90 -28.28 -7.07 -0.95
CA ILE A 90 -28.49 -8.49 -1.18
C ILE A 90 -29.90 -8.76 -1.69
N ARG A 91 -30.03 -9.79 -2.53
CA ARG A 91 -31.30 -10.40 -2.87
C ARG A 91 -31.36 -11.81 -2.29
N VAL A 92 -32.48 -12.12 -1.63
CA VAL A 92 -32.71 -13.46 -1.07
C VAL A 92 -33.16 -14.40 -2.19
N VAL A 93 -32.41 -15.47 -2.41
CA VAL A 93 -32.60 -16.39 -3.56
C VAL A 93 -33.43 -17.62 -3.17
N SER A 94 -33.25 -18.11 -1.95
CA SER A 94 -33.93 -19.30 -1.40
C SER A 94 -34.68 -18.97 -0.10
N ASP A 95 -35.64 -19.83 0.27
CA ASP A 95 -36.30 -19.73 1.56
C ASP A 95 -35.33 -20.19 2.66
N MET A 96 -35.03 -19.28 3.56
CA MET A 96 -34.01 -19.44 4.59
C MET A 96 -34.58 -20.13 5.83
N ALA A 97 -33.99 -21.26 6.21
CA ALA A 97 -34.38 -21.96 7.44
C ALA A 97 -33.85 -21.27 8.73
N LYS A 98 -32.88 -20.37 8.59
CA LYS A 98 -32.28 -19.62 9.70
C LYS A 98 -32.36 -18.11 9.42
N PRO A 99 -32.80 -17.29 10.38
CA PRO A 99 -32.80 -15.84 10.23
C PRO A 99 -31.35 -15.31 10.23
N ALA A 100 -31.10 -14.21 9.51
CA ALA A 100 -29.81 -13.56 9.53
C ALA A 100 -29.63 -12.75 10.83
N VAL A 101 -28.46 -12.83 11.44
CA VAL A 101 -28.14 -12.14 12.69
C VAL A 101 -27.43 -10.82 12.38
N VAL A 102 -27.99 -9.71 12.82
CA VAL A 102 -27.39 -8.37 12.68
C VAL A 102 -27.19 -7.78 14.07
N GLY A 103 -25.97 -7.86 14.59
CA GLY A 103 -25.69 -7.45 15.97
C GLY A 103 -26.42 -8.33 16.98
N TYR A 104 -27.43 -7.79 17.66
CA TYR A 104 -28.25 -8.50 18.65
C TYR A 104 -29.67 -8.84 18.15
N GLU A 105 -29.98 -8.48 16.90
CA GLU A 105 -31.30 -8.71 16.31
C GLU A 105 -31.24 -9.80 15.24
N THR A 106 -32.34 -10.53 15.09
CA THR A 106 -32.54 -11.53 14.04
C THR A 106 -33.52 -10.97 13.01
N VAL A 107 -33.12 -10.99 11.75
CA VAL A 107 -33.94 -10.54 10.62
C VAL A 107 -34.38 -11.77 9.83
N GLU A 108 -35.69 -11.92 9.67
CA GLU A 108 -36.26 -12.92 8.76
C GLU A 108 -36.04 -12.47 7.31
N LEU A 109 -35.50 -13.37 6.50
CA LEU A 109 -35.18 -13.12 5.10
C LEU A 109 -36.23 -13.80 4.23
N GLU A 110 -37.13 -13.01 3.66
CA GLU A 110 -38.13 -13.49 2.71
C GLU A 110 -37.54 -13.60 1.30
N LYS A 111 -37.75 -14.74 0.65
CA LYS A 111 -37.30 -14.98 -0.73
C LYS A 111 -37.79 -13.89 -1.68
N GLY A 112 -36.87 -13.38 -2.50
CA GLY A 112 -37.12 -12.31 -3.46
C GLY A 112 -36.98 -10.90 -2.90
N SER A 113 -36.85 -10.73 -1.59
CA SER A 113 -36.63 -9.42 -0.97
C SER A 113 -35.22 -8.90 -1.26
N VAL A 114 -35.11 -7.58 -1.45
CA VAL A 114 -33.84 -6.87 -1.58
C VAL A 114 -33.60 -6.05 -0.32
N LEU A 115 -32.48 -6.29 0.35
CA LEU A 115 -32.17 -5.74 1.66
C LEU A 115 -30.74 -5.16 1.67
N VAL A 116 -30.49 -4.21 2.58
CA VAL A 116 -29.14 -3.70 2.84
C VAL A 116 -28.67 -4.26 4.17
N MET A 117 -27.56 -5.00 4.17
CA MET A 117 -27.01 -5.65 5.36
C MET A 117 -25.48 -5.52 5.37
N ARG A 118 -24.87 -5.63 6.55
CA ARG A 118 -23.40 -5.71 6.65
C ARG A 118 -22.91 -7.04 6.08
N TYR A 119 -21.78 -7.02 5.37
CA TYR A 119 -21.21 -8.23 4.76
C TYR A 119 -20.99 -9.35 5.79
N SER A 120 -20.57 -9.01 7.01
CA SER A 120 -20.37 -9.92 8.14
C SER A 120 -21.61 -10.75 8.50
N ALA A 121 -22.82 -10.17 8.37
CA ALA A 121 -24.07 -10.86 8.69
C ALA A 121 -24.53 -11.85 7.59
N ILE A 122 -24.05 -11.67 6.36
CA ILE A 122 -24.49 -12.42 5.18
C ILE A 122 -23.38 -13.30 4.59
N ALA A 123 -22.15 -13.22 5.08
CA ALA A 123 -20.99 -13.89 4.51
C ALA A 123 -21.12 -15.42 4.48
N GLU A 124 -21.75 -16.02 5.50
CA GLU A 124 -22.05 -17.47 5.48
C GLU A 124 -23.13 -17.79 4.46
N HIS A 125 -24.22 -17.03 4.43
CA HIS A 125 -25.34 -17.22 3.52
C HIS A 125 -24.96 -17.03 2.04
N LEU A 126 -24.02 -16.13 1.77
CA LEU A 126 -23.44 -15.93 0.44
C LEU A 126 -22.62 -17.15 -0.01
N LYS A 127 -21.93 -17.83 0.91
CA LYS A 127 -21.21 -19.09 0.61
C LYS A 127 -22.15 -20.27 0.39
N LEU A 128 -23.26 -20.31 1.10
CA LEU A 128 -24.29 -21.35 0.92
C LEU A 128 -25.12 -21.13 -0.35
N GLY A 129 -25.13 -19.90 -0.89
CA GLY A 129 -25.87 -19.54 -2.11
C GLY A 129 -27.32 -19.14 -1.85
N ASP A 130 -27.68 -18.89 -0.60
CA ASP A 130 -29.05 -18.52 -0.22
C ASP A 130 -29.38 -17.05 -0.51
N VAL A 131 -28.33 -16.22 -0.58
CA VAL A 131 -28.40 -14.80 -0.91
C VAL A 131 -27.34 -14.48 -1.96
N GLU A 132 -27.61 -13.48 -2.79
CA GLU A 132 -26.66 -12.95 -3.76
C GLU A 132 -26.51 -11.44 -3.60
N VAL A 133 -25.30 -10.93 -3.81
CA VAL A 133 -25.03 -9.48 -3.81
C VAL A 133 -25.51 -8.90 -5.14
N VAL A 134 -26.23 -7.77 -5.10
CA VAL A 134 -26.78 -7.08 -6.28
C VAL A 134 -26.20 -5.68 -6.43
#